data_AF-A0AA37P386-F1
#
_entry.id   AF-A0AA37P386-F1
#
_cell.length_a   1.000
_cell.length_b   1.000
_cell.length_c   1.000
_cell.angle_alpha   90.00
_cell.angle_beta   90.00
_cell.angle_gamma   90.00
#
_symmetry.space_group_name_H-M   'P 1'
#
loop_
_entity.id
_entity.type
_entity.pdbx_description
1 polymer ?
#
loop_
_entity_poly.entity_id
_entity_poly.type
_entity_poly.pdbx_seq_one_letter_code
_entity_poly.pdbx_strand_id
1 'polypeptide(L)'
;MTEKIRTWQKTAWARGLFVSNSGFTEDGLAAFGRGKRVVCMDGVDLFDALDRELPPNLAIDRKVRRAAETGVPFERIRDLFSR
;
A
#
# COMPACT_ATOMS: atom_id res chain seq x y z
N MET A 1 -6.85 -7.43 -38.46
CA MET A 1 -7.81 -6.92 -37.45
C MET A 1 -7.31 -7.35 -36.09
N THR A 2 -6.61 -6.46 -35.39
CA THR A 2 -6.00 -6.76 -34.08
C THR A 2 -7.00 -6.37 -32.99
N GLU A 3 -7.63 -7.36 -32.35
CA GLU A 3 -8.44 -7.13 -31.16
C GLU A 3 -7.55 -6.63 -30.03
N LYS A 4 -7.68 -5.33 -29.75
CA LYS A 4 -7.08 -4.68 -28.60
C LYS A 4 -7.86 -5.15 -27.37
N ILE A 5 -7.33 -6.14 -26.66
CA ILE A 5 -7.86 -6.58 -25.36
C ILE A 5 -7.95 -5.34 -24.47
N ARG A 6 -9.18 -4.97 -24.08
CA ARG A 6 -9.45 -3.84 -23.20
C ARG A 6 -8.91 -4.17 -21.82
N THR A 7 -7.69 -3.72 -21.54
CA THR A 7 -7.13 -3.72 -20.18
C THR A 7 -8.05 -2.89 -19.29
N TRP A 8 -8.47 -3.46 -18.16
CA TRP A 8 -9.23 -2.80 -17.10
C TRP A 8 -8.53 -1.47 -16.77
N GLN A 9 -9.07 -0.34 -17.24
CA GLN A 9 -8.53 0.96 -16.92
C GLN A 9 -8.81 1.20 -15.44
N LYS A 10 -7.81 0.95 -14.58
CA LYS A 10 -7.79 1.56 -13.25
C LYS A 10 -7.95 3.05 -13.49
N THR A 11 -9.00 3.63 -12.94
CA THR A 11 -9.22 5.06 -12.98
C THR A 11 -7.97 5.79 -12.48
N ALA A 12 -7.64 6.95 -13.05
CA ALA A 12 -6.40 7.65 -12.72
C ALA A 12 -6.27 8.00 -11.22
N TRP A 13 -7.36 7.96 -10.46
CA TRP A 13 -7.43 8.19 -9.02
C TRP A 13 -7.30 6.91 -8.17
N ALA A 14 -7.45 5.72 -8.77
CA ALA A 14 -7.36 4.46 -8.02
C ALA A 14 -5.94 4.29 -7.47
N ARG A 15 -5.85 4.14 -6.14
CA ARG A 15 -4.63 3.70 -5.47
C ARG A 15 -4.71 2.20 -5.25
N GLY A 16 -3.65 1.49 -5.62
CA GLY A 16 -3.50 0.06 -5.36
C GLY A 16 -2.99 -0.20 -3.95
N LEU A 17 -3.34 -1.37 -3.41
CA LEU A 17 -2.70 -1.97 -2.25
C LEU A 17 -1.94 -3.21 -2.72
N PHE A 18 -0.67 -3.33 -2.35
CA PHE A 18 0.13 -4.52 -2.57
C PHE A 18 0.42 -5.19 -1.22
N VAL A 19 -0.02 -6.43 -1.06
CA VAL A 19 0.12 -7.18 0.20
C VAL A 19 1.12 -8.32 0.01
N SER A 20 2.14 -8.36 0.86
CA SER A 20 3.11 -9.46 0.91
C SER A 20 2.99 -10.19 2.24
N ASN A 21 2.71 -11.49 2.22
CA ASN A 21 2.66 -12.29 3.45
C ASN A 21 4.00 -12.28 4.20
N SER A 22 5.11 -12.42 3.46
CA SER A 22 6.47 -12.54 4.02
C SER A 22 7.17 -11.20 4.24
N GLY A 23 6.52 -10.08 3.95
CA GLY A 23 7.12 -8.75 4.03
C GLY A 23 7.90 -8.33 2.78
N PHE A 24 8.76 -7.33 2.95
CA PHE A 24 9.55 -6.71 1.89
C PHE A 24 10.99 -6.55 2.33
N THR A 25 11.93 -6.73 1.40
CA THR A 25 13.31 -6.33 1.60
C THR A 25 13.48 -4.83 1.38
N GLU A 26 14.48 -4.23 2.01
CA GLU A 26 14.79 -2.81 1.82
C GLU A 26 15.10 -2.49 0.35
N ASP A 27 15.93 -3.32 -0.30
CA ASP A 27 16.22 -3.20 -1.73
C ASP A 27 14.97 -3.34 -2.60
N GLY A 28 14.05 -4.24 -2.23
CA GLY A 28 12.78 -4.43 -2.94
C GLY A 28 11.88 -3.19 -2.84
N LEU A 29 11.83 -2.57 -1.67
CA LEU A 29 11.10 -1.30 -1.46
C LEU A 29 11.76 -0.13 -2.18
N ALA A 30 13.09 -0.06 -2.19
CA ALA A 30 13.85 0.94 -2.91
C ALA A 30 13.63 0.81 -4.43
N ALA A 31 13.67 -0.43 -4.95
CA ALA A 31 13.44 -0.74 -6.37
C ALA A 31 11.99 -0.50 -6.80
N PHE A 32 11.02 -0.65 -5.90
CA PHE A 32 9.61 -0.27 -6.16
C PHE A 32 9.48 1.21 -6.55
N GLY A 33 10.39 2.03 -6.04
CA GLY A 33 10.51 3.45 -6.34
C GLY A 33 9.50 4.33 -5.60
N ARG A 34 9.65 5.65 -5.79
CA ARG A 34 8.79 6.68 -5.18
C ARG A 34 7.67 7.10 -6.12
N GLY A 35 6.57 7.62 -5.55
CA GLY A 35 5.49 8.23 -6.32
C GLY A 35 4.57 7.26 -7.10
N LYS A 36 4.69 5.95 -6.87
CA LYS A 36 3.72 4.97 -7.40
C LYS A 36 2.36 5.19 -6.74
N ARG A 37 1.28 4.96 -7.49
CA ARG A 37 -0.10 4.95 -6.97
C ARG A 37 -0.41 3.65 -6.21
N VAL A 38 0.57 3.05 -5.53
CA VAL A 38 0.43 1.80 -4.79
C VAL A 38 1.08 1.96 -3.43
N VAL A 39 0.38 1.54 -2.38
CA VAL A 39 0.92 1.42 -1.02
C VAL A 39 1.09 -0.05 -0.66
N CYS A 40 2.03 -0.33 0.23
CA CYS A 40 2.38 -1.68 0.62
C CYS A 40 1.87 -2.00 2.04
N MET A 41 1.46 -3.25 2.25
CA MET A 41 1.17 -3.86 3.55
C MET A 41 1.82 -5.23 3.60
N ASP A 42 2.18 -5.70 4.79
CA ASP A 42 2.60 -7.09 4.99
C ASP A 42 1.73 -7.83 6.01
N GLY A 43 2.05 -9.10 6.25
CA GLY A 43 1.30 -9.93 7.20
C GLY A 43 1.28 -9.36 8.61
N VAL A 44 2.36 -8.68 9.03
CA VAL A 44 2.43 -8.03 10.35
C VAL A 44 1.53 -6.80 10.40
N ASP A 45 1.53 -5.97 9.35
CA ASP A 45 0.60 -4.84 9.24
C ASP A 45 -0.86 -5.30 9.26
N LEU A 46 -1.17 -6.40 8.58
CA LEU A 46 -2.52 -6.95 8.56
C LEU A 46 -2.93 -7.45 9.94
N PHE A 47 -2.05 -8.19 10.61
CA PHE A 47 -2.27 -8.63 11.98
C PHE A 47 -2.48 -7.43 12.92
N ASP A 48 -1.57 -6.45 12.92
CA ASP A 48 -1.65 -5.26 13.76
C ASP A 48 -2.94 -4.46 13.50
N ALA A 49 -3.41 -4.39 12.25
CA ALA A 49 -4.65 -3.70 11.91
C ALA A 49 -5.88 -4.44 12.42
N LEU A 50 -5.92 -5.77 12.27
CA LEU A 50 -7.04 -6.59 12.70
C LEU A 50 -7.11 -6.71 14.23
N ASP A 51 -5.98 -6.92 14.89
CA ASP A 51 -5.86 -7.01 16.36
C ASP A 51 -6.35 -5.74 17.05
N ARG A 52 -6.12 -4.59 16.42
CA ARG A 52 -6.57 -3.28 16.90
C ARG A 52 -7.96 -2.88 16.41
N GLU A 53 -8.67 -3.79 15.73
CA GLU A 53 -9.98 -3.56 15.12
C GLU A 53 -10.03 -2.32 14.22
N LEU A 54 -8.91 -2.01 13.54
CA LEU A 54 -8.84 -0.86 12.65
C LEU A 54 -9.70 -1.12 11.42
N PRO A 55 -10.63 -0.20 11.08
CA PRO A 55 -11.35 -0.28 9.83
C PRO A 55 -10.37 -0.33 8.64
N PRO A 56 -10.51 -1.28 7.69
CA PRO A 56 -9.56 -1.43 6.59
C PRO A 56 -9.37 -0.15 5.76
N ASN A 57 -10.44 0.61 5.54
CA ASN A 57 -10.39 1.91 4.89
C ASN A 57 -9.53 2.92 5.67
N LEU A 58 -9.66 2.98 7.00
CA LEU A 58 -8.85 3.87 7.84
C LEU A 58 -7.36 3.53 7.75
N ALA A 59 -7.02 2.23 7.80
CA ALA A 59 -5.64 1.75 7.68
C ALA A 59 -5.03 2.11 6.31
N ILE A 60 -5.79 1.89 5.23
CA ILE A 60 -5.36 2.21 3.87
C ILE A 60 -5.21 3.73 3.69
N ASP A 61 -6.16 4.53 4.16
CA ASP A 61 -6.12 6.00 4.03
C ASP A 61 -4.91 6.59 4.74
N ARG A 62 -4.58 6.09 5.94
CA ARG A 62 -3.37 6.51 6.67
C ARG A 62 -2.09 6.17 5.90
N LYS A 63 -2.00 4.98 5.32
CA LYS A 63 -0.86 4.60 4.47
C LYS A 63 -0.78 5.45 3.21
N VAL A 64 -1.91 5.70 2.56
CA VAL A 64 -2.00 6.56 1.37
C VAL A 64 -1.51 7.96 1.67
N ARG A 65 -1.94 8.54 2.80
CA ARG A 65 -1.52 9.86 3.25
C ARG A 65 -0.02 9.90 3.54
N ARG A 66 0.49 8.94 4.31
CA ARG A 66 1.93 8.83 4.60
C ARG A 66 2.77 8.73 3.33
N ALA A 67 2.36 7.87 2.41
CA ALA A 67 3.06 7.70 1.13
C ALA A 67 3.00 8.96 0.25
N ALA A 68 1.94 9.77 0.35
CA ALA A 68 1.87 11.07 -0.30
C ALA A 68 2.80 12.10 0.36
N GLU A 69 2.94 12.06 1.68
CA GLU A 69 3.78 13.00 2.45
C GLU A 69 5.28 12.68 2.33
N THR A 70 5.67 11.40 2.24
CA THR A 70 7.09 10.98 2.23
C THR A 70 7.60 10.38 0.93
N GLY A 71 6.69 9.96 0.06
CA GLY A 71 7.02 9.18 -1.13
C GLY A 71 7.43 7.73 -0.84
N VAL A 72 7.41 7.29 0.42
CA VAL A 72 7.75 5.91 0.81
C VAL A 72 6.51 5.01 0.66
N PRO A 73 6.60 3.88 -0.07
CA PRO A 73 5.43 3.03 -0.33
C PRO A 73 5.01 2.19 0.87
N PHE A 74 5.89 2.00 1.86
CA PHE A 74 5.68 1.15 3.02
C PHE A 74 6.04 1.85 4.33
N GLU A 75 5.12 1.86 5.28
CA GLU A 75 5.28 2.34 6.66
C GLU A 75 4.43 1.44 7.55
N ARG A 76 4.90 1.06 8.75
CA ARG A 76 4.18 0.09 9.59
C ARG A 76 2.86 0.64 10.12
N ILE A 77 1.85 -0.23 10.25
CA ILE A 77 0.58 0.14 10.90
C ILE A 77 0.81 0.58 12.35
N ARG A 78 1.62 -0.14 13.13
CA ARG A 78 1.95 0.28 14.50
C ARG A 78 2.50 1.71 14.59
N ASP A 79 3.36 2.10 13.64
CA ASP A 79 4.00 3.41 13.64
C ASP A 79 3.01 4.51 13.23
N LEU A 80 2.13 4.22 12.26
CA LEU A 80 1.09 5.15 11.78
C LEU A 80 0.01 5.47 12.81
N PHE A 81 -0.17 4.59 13.80
CA PHE A 81 -1.22 4.68 14.82
C PHE A 81 -0.63 4.65 16.25
N SER A 82 0.61 5.13 16.42
CA SER A 82 1.34 5.16 17.69
C SER A 82 1.07 6.40 18.57
N ARG A 83 0.08 7.23 18.21
CA ARG A 83 -0.31 8.45 18.92
C ARG A 83 -1.72 8.36 19.48
#